data_AF-A0AAJ1GK15-F1
#
_entry.id   AF-A0AAJ1GK15-F1
#
_cell.length_a   1.000
_cell.length_b   1.000
_cell.length_c   1.000
_cell.angle_alpha   90.00
_cell.angle_beta   90.00
_cell.angle_gamma   90.00
#
_symmetry.space_group_name_H-M   'P 1'
#
loop_
_entity.id
_entity.type
_entity.pdbx_description
1 polymer ?
#
loop_
_entity_poly.entity_id
_entity_poly.type
_entity_poly.pdbx_seq_one_letter_code
_entity_poly.pdbx_strand_id
1 'polypeptide(L)' 'MDKEKLLAQLDSLIANANGWIKDAEKRDDWNDVFHYQGKKEAFENVKKILLGQY' A
#
# COMPACT_ATOMS: atom_id res chain seq x y z
N MET A 1 -1.95 1.92 -20.45
CA MET A 1 -1.02 1.33 -19.46
C MET A 1 -1.40 -0.13 -19.30
N ASP A 2 -0.44 -1.04 -19.40
CA ASP A 2 -0.69 -2.48 -19.30
C ASP A 2 -1.13 -2.88 -17.87
N LYS A 3 -2.06 -3.83 -17.77
CA LYS A 3 -2.62 -4.33 -16.50
C LYS A 3 -1.51 -4.93 -15.63
N GLU A 4 -0.60 -5.69 -16.22
CA GLU A 4 0.51 -6.30 -15.49
C GLU A 4 1.45 -5.24 -14.93
N LYS A 5 1.75 -4.22 -15.73
CA LYS A 5 2.55 -3.07 -15.31
C LYS A 5 1.90 -2.31 -14.15
N LEU A 6 0.57 -2.12 -14.20
CA LEU A 6 -0.18 -1.48 -13.11
C LEU A 6 -0.16 -2.33 -11.82
N LEU A 7 -0.33 -3.65 -11.93
CA LEU A 7 -0.26 -4.55 -10.78
C LEU A 7 1.13 -4.52 -10.12
N ALA A 8 2.19 -4.52 -10.92
CA ALA A 8 3.56 -4.41 -10.41
C ALA A 8 3.81 -3.05 -9.71
N GLN A 9 3.24 -1.97 -10.23
CA GLN A 9 3.32 -0.66 -9.57
C GLN A 9 2.57 -0.65 -8.23
N LEU A 10 1.38 -1.24 -8.16
CA LEU A 10 0.64 -1.38 -6.90
C LEU A 10 1.41 -2.21 -5.87
N ASP A 11 2.05 -3.30 -6.29
CA ASP A 11 2.89 -4.10 -5.40
C ASP A 11 4.09 -3.32 -4.85
N SER A 12 4.74 -2.51 -5.69
CA SER A 12 5.80 -1.61 -5.24
C SER A 12 5.29 -0.57 -4.24
N LEU A 13 4.11 0.02 -4.48
CA LEU A 13 3.50 1.00 -3.58
C LEU A 13 3.09 0.40 -2.23
N ILE A 14 2.56 -0.83 -2.23
CA ILE A 14 2.23 -1.59 -1.01
C ILE A 14 3.51 -1.90 -0.22
N ALA A 15 4.59 -2.30 -0.89
CA ALA A 15 5.87 -2.56 -0.24
C ALA A 15 6.45 -1.28 0.40
N ASN A 16 6.39 -0.15 -0.31
CA ASN A 16 6.84 1.15 0.20
C ASN A 16 6.01 1.60 1.42
N ALA A 17 4.68 1.48 1.34
CA ALA A 17 3.80 1.81 2.45
C ALA A 17 4.11 0.96 3.69
N ASN A 18 4.35 -0.35 3.54
CA ASN A 18 4.80 -1.21 4.63
C ASN A 18 6.17 -0.78 5.21
N GLY A 19 7.09 -0.32 4.37
CA GLY A 19 8.37 0.24 4.82
C GLY A 19 8.16 1.48 5.70
N TRP A 20 7.33 2.43 5.23
CA TRP A 20 7.02 3.64 5.97
C TRP A 20 6.28 3.37 7.28
N ILE A 21 5.37 2.39 7.32
CA ILE A 21 4.70 1.96 8.56
C ILE A 21 5.74 1.51 9.58
N LYS A 22 6.65 0.60 9.22
CA LYS A 22 7.68 0.09 10.12
C LYS A 22 8.62 1.19 10.63
N ASP A 23 8.97 2.13 9.75
CA ASP A 23 9.84 3.24 10.13
C ASP A 23 9.12 4.27 11.01
N ALA A 24 7.81 4.45 10.85
CA ALA A 24 6.99 5.27 11.73
C ALA A 24 6.78 4.60 13.10
N GLU A 25 6.53 3.28 13.13
CA GLU A 25 6.47 2.48 14.36
C GLU A 25 7.75 2.61 15.19
N LYS A 26 8.93 2.54 14.56
CA LYS A 26 10.23 2.75 15.24
C LYS A 26 10.40 4.15 15.84
N ARG A 27 9.67 5.15 15.34
CA ARG A 27 9.71 6.54 15.82
C ARG A 27 8.57 6.84 16.81
N ASP A 28 7.73 5.85 17.14
CA ASP A 28 6.48 6.03 17.90
C ASP A 28 5.53 7.09 17.29
N ASP A 29 5.61 7.32 15.98
CA ASP A 29 4.76 8.28 15.26
C ASP A 29 3.48 7.59 14.75
N TRP A 30 2.51 7.46 15.64
CA TRP A 30 1.25 6.78 15.33
C TRP A 30 0.42 7.49 14.26
N ASN A 31 0.55 8.81 14.10
CA ASN A 31 -0.17 9.53 13.06
C ASN A 31 0.31 9.08 11.67
N ASP A 32 1.63 8.99 11.51
CA ASP A 32 2.24 8.47 10.28
C ASP A 32 1.91 6.99 10.08
N VAL A 33 1.91 6.17 11.13
CA VAL A 33 1.49 4.75 11.05
C VAL A 33 0.10 4.63 10.44
N PHE A 34 -0.90 5.32 11.00
CA PHE A 34 -2.28 5.26 10.50
C PHE A 34 -2.42 5.81 9.07
N HIS A 35 -1.69 6.88 8.76
CA HIS A 35 -1.67 7.45 7.40
C HIS A 35 -1.12 6.46 6.36
N TYR A 36 0.01 5.81 6.65
CA TYR A 36 0.61 4.83 5.73
C TYR A 36 -0.19 3.52 5.68
N GLN A 37 -0.85 3.11 6.77
CA GLN A 37 -1.80 2.00 6.77
C GLN A 37 -2.98 2.28 5.83
N GLY A 38 -3.62 3.45 5.93
CA GLY A 38 -4.72 3.82 5.03
C GLY A 38 -4.30 3.84 3.55
N LYS A 39 -3.08 4.31 3.24
CA LYS A 39 -2.53 4.23 1.88
C LYS A 39 -2.35 2.78 1.39
N LYS A 40 -1.79 1.92 2.24
CA LYS A 40 -1.61 0.49 1.94
C LYS A 40 -2.95 -0.16 1.61
N GLU A 41 -3.96 0.03 2.46
CA GLU A 41 -5.30 -0.53 2.27
C GLU A 41 -5.95 -0.04 0.97
N ALA A 42 -5.80 1.25 0.64
CA ALA A 42 -6.28 1.80 -0.61
C ALA A 42 -5.65 1.11 -1.83
N PHE A 43 -4.32 0.88 -1.82
CA PHE A 43 -3.64 0.18 -2.90
C PHE A 43 -4.05 -1.29 -3.01
N GLU A 44 -4.19 -1.98 -1.88
CA GLU A 44 -4.67 -3.36 -1.84
C GLU A 44 -6.10 -3.49 -2.39
N ASN A 45 -6.98 -2.54 -2.07
CA ASN A 45 -8.34 -2.51 -2.60
C ASN A 45 -8.35 -2.28 -4.12
N VAL A 46 -7.55 -1.35 -4.63
CA VAL A 46 -7.41 -1.16 -6.09
C VAL A 46 -6.89 -2.44 -6.75
N LYS A 47 -5.92 -3.11 -6.13
CA LYS A 47 -5.38 -4.38 -6.63
C LYS A 47 -6.46 -5.46 -6.69
N LYS A 48 -7.28 -5.62 -5.65
CA LYS A 48 -8.41 -6.57 -5.62
C LYS A 48 -9.42 -6.31 -6.73
N ILE A 49 -9.79 -5.04 -6.93
CA ILE A 49 -10.69 -4.59 -8.01
C ILE A 49 -10.15 -5.01 -9.38
N LEU A 50 -8.86 -4.76 -9.66
CA LEU A 50 -8.23 -5.12 -10.93
C LEU A 50 -8.13 -6.64 -11.14
N LEU A 51 -8.04 -7.42 -10.06
CA LEU A 51 -8.01 -8.87 -10.10
C LEU A 51 -9.42 -9.50 -10.13
N GLY A 52 -10.49 -8.71 -9.99
CA GLY A 52 -11.86 -9.22 -9.92
C GLY A 52 -12.15 -10.00 -8.63
N GLN A 53 -11.41 -9.74 -7.55
CA GLN A 53 -11.57 -10.37 -6.25
C GLN A 53 -12.48 -9.47 -5.38
N TYR A 54 -13.79 -9.69 -5.44
CA TYR A 54 -14.80 -8.99 -4.64
C TYR A 54 -15.45 -9.94 -3.63
#